data_AF-A0A7X7QD77-F1
#
_entry.id   AF-A0A7X7QD77-F1
#
_cell.length_a   1.000
_cell.length_b   1.000
_cell.length_c   1.000
_cell.angle_alpha   90.00
_cell.angle_beta   90.00
_cell.angle_gamma   90.00
#
_symmetry.space_group_name_H-M   'P 1'
#
loop_
_entity.id
_entity.type
_entity.pdbx_description
1 polymer ?
#
loop_
_entity_poly.entity_id
_entity_poly.type
_entity_poly.pdbx_seq_one_letter_code
_entity_poly.pdbx_strand_id
1 'polypeptide(L)'
;AAVRRYVRDAGPLLERLHRLTRSDSTTRNKRKAARLAASYDSLEERIGVLQEQEELDAIRPDLDGEQIMAILGIPPGREVGEAYRFLLAERMEHGPLGEDAARDALIAWWAARGQ
;
A
#
# COMPACT_ATOMS: atom_id res chain seq x y z
N ALA A 1 -4.10 11.90 -4.56
CA ALA A 1 -3.96 12.96 -3.53
C ALA A 1 -2.61 13.67 -3.69
N ALA A 2 -2.53 14.97 -3.37
CA ALA A 2 -1.32 15.78 -3.59
C ALA A 2 -0.07 15.29 -2.81
N VAL A 3 -0.27 14.78 -1.58
CA VAL A 3 0.82 14.25 -0.74
C VAL A 3 1.47 13.02 -1.36
N ARG A 4 0.69 12.05 -1.88
CA ARG A 4 1.23 10.87 -2.59
C ARG A 4 2.07 11.26 -3.80
N ARG A 5 1.63 12.26 -4.58
CA ARG A 5 2.40 12.75 -5.73
C ARG A 5 3.73 13.37 -5.28
N TYR A 6 3.70 14.22 -4.24
CA TYR A 6 4.91 14.80 -3.67
C TYR A 6 5.91 13.74 -3.19
N VAL A 7 5.45 12.72 -2.45
CA VAL A 7 6.30 11.60 -2.00
C VAL A 7 6.93 10.86 -3.17
N ARG A 8 6.13 10.53 -4.19
CA ARG A 8 6.61 9.87 -5.42
C ARG A 8 7.66 10.70 -6.15
N ASP A 9 7.39 11.98 -6.36
CA ASP A 9 8.27 12.88 -7.11
C ASP A 9 9.57 13.17 -6.34
N ALA A 10 9.50 13.24 -5.01
CA ALA A 10 10.66 13.40 -4.14
C ALA A 10 11.51 12.13 -4.04
N GLY A 11 10.88 10.95 -4.08
CA GLY A 11 11.54 9.64 -4.06
C GLY A 11 12.62 9.53 -2.96
N PRO A 12 13.86 9.15 -3.29
CA PRO A 12 14.93 8.98 -2.29
C PRO A 12 15.40 10.31 -1.66
N LEU A 13 15.02 11.47 -2.22
CA LEU A 13 15.41 12.77 -1.70
C LEU A 13 14.44 13.30 -0.64
N LEU A 14 13.30 12.65 -0.41
CA LEU A 14 12.24 13.11 0.48
C LEU A 14 12.75 13.52 1.87
N GLU A 15 13.53 12.65 2.51
CA GLU A 15 14.08 12.89 3.85
C GLU A 15 15.07 14.08 3.86
N ARG A 16 15.86 14.23 2.80
CA ARG A 16 16.80 15.33 2.65
C ARG A 16 16.07 16.65 2.40
N LEU A 17 14.99 16.65 1.63
CA LEU A 17 14.14 17.81 1.38
C LEU A 17 13.44 18.27 2.66
N HIS A 18 12.93 17.35 3.48
CA HIS A 18 12.33 17.70 4.78
C HIS A 18 13.34 18.36 5.71
N ARG A 19 14.55 17.80 5.82
CA ARG A 19 15.64 18.39 6.62
C ARG A 19 16.02 19.78 6.12
N LEU A 20 16.19 19.95 4.82
CA LEU A 20 16.55 21.24 4.22
C LEU A 20 15.47 22.29 4.52
N THR A 21 14.20 21.95 4.30
CA THR A 21 13.12 22.93 4.41
C THR A 21 12.82 23.30 5.87
N ARG A 22 12.98 22.35 6.80
CA ARG A 22 12.91 22.61 8.26
C ARG A 22 14.05 23.53 8.71
N SER A 23 15.25 23.37 8.15
CA SER A 23 16.40 24.23 8.44
C SER A 23 16.28 25.64 7.86
N ASP A 24 15.71 25.79 6.66
CA ASP A 24 15.56 27.09 5.99
C ASP A 24 14.43 27.93 6.61
N SER A 25 13.38 27.25 7.11
CA SER A 25 12.22 27.88 7.75
C SER A 25 12.53 28.40 9.16
N THR A 26 13.29 29.49 9.25
CA THR A 26 13.63 30.14 10.53
C THR A 26 12.81 31.41 10.77
N THR A 27 12.47 31.68 12.02
CA THR A 27 11.80 32.93 12.42
C THR A 27 12.05 33.24 13.89
N ARG A 28 12.22 34.52 14.22
CA ARG A 28 12.34 34.98 15.63
C ARG A 28 10.98 34.99 16.35
N ASN A 29 9.87 34.94 15.61
CA ASN A 29 8.53 34.95 16.21
C ASN A 29 8.15 33.53 16.67
N LYS A 30 8.11 33.33 17.99
CA LYS A 30 7.78 32.03 18.62
C LYS A 30 6.45 31.44 18.15
N ARG A 31 5.40 32.27 17.98
CA ARG A 31 4.09 31.79 17.50
C ARG A 31 4.14 31.31 16.06
N LYS A 32 4.89 32.02 15.21
CA LYS A 32 5.08 31.63 13.80
C LYS A 32 5.93 30.36 13.70
N ALA A 33 6.97 30.24 14.52
CA ALA A 33 7.80 29.04 14.61
C ALA A 33 6.95 27.81 14.99
N ALA A 34 6.14 27.92 16.04
CA ALA A 34 5.27 26.83 16.48
C ALA A 34 4.26 26.39 15.40
N ARG A 35 3.65 27.35 14.68
CA ARG A 35 2.72 27.04 13.59
C ARG A 35 3.40 26.33 12.42
N LEU A 36 4.60 26.77 12.04
CA LEU A 36 5.38 26.14 10.97
C LEU A 36 5.78 24.72 11.35
N ALA A 37 6.28 24.51 12.58
CA ALA A 37 6.61 23.19 13.09
C ALA A 37 5.40 22.25 13.06
N ALA A 38 4.26 22.65 13.63
CA ALA A 38 3.05 21.84 13.64
C ALA A 38 2.55 21.48 12.23
N SER A 39 2.71 22.39 11.26
CA SER A 39 2.31 22.12 9.87
C SER A 39 3.22 21.07 9.21
N TYR A 40 4.52 21.11 9.54
CA TYR A 40 5.48 20.10 9.09
C TYR A 40 5.23 18.74 9.73
N ASP A 41 5.03 18.72 11.05
CA ASP A 41 4.81 17.47 11.78
C ASP A 41 3.52 16.78 11.26
N SER A 42 2.46 17.53 10.97
CA SER A 42 1.24 16.98 10.35
C SER A 42 1.47 16.44 8.92
N LEU A 43 2.35 17.05 8.14
CA LEU A 43 2.72 16.53 6.82
C LEU A 43 3.50 15.22 6.95
N GLU A 44 4.47 15.15 7.86
CA GLU A 44 5.27 13.95 8.14
C GLU A 44 4.38 12.79 8.62
N GLU A 45 3.44 13.05 9.54
CA GLU A 45 2.46 12.07 10.01
C GLU A 45 1.62 11.51 8.86
N ARG A 46 1.09 12.39 7.98
CA ARG A 46 0.30 11.96 6.82
C ARG A 46 1.12 11.15 5.82
N ILE A 47 2.42 11.43 5.69
CA ILE A 47 3.31 10.64 4.84
C ILE A 47 3.51 9.26 5.47
N GLY A 48 3.76 9.17 6.77
CA GLY A 48 3.89 7.89 7.48
C GLY A 48 2.66 6.99 7.33
N VAL A 49 1.46 7.54 7.54
CA VAL A 49 0.19 6.81 7.34
C VAL A 49 0.04 6.30 5.90
N LEU A 50 0.45 7.11 4.91
CA LEU A 50 0.40 6.71 3.51
C LEU A 50 1.41 5.59 3.19
N GLN A 51 2.61 5.64 3.77
CA GLN A 51 3.63 4.61 3.59
C GLN A 51 3.21 3.29 4.25
N GLU A 52 2.69 3.32 5.48
CA GLU A 52 2.15 2.12 6.13
C GLU A 52 1.01 1.52 5.31
N GLN A 53 0.11 2.36 4.77
CA GLN A 53 -0.96 1.88 3.90
C GLN A 53 -0.40 1.27 2.60
N GLU A 54 0.61 1.88 1.99
CA GLU A 54 1.27 1.36 0.78
C GLU A 54 2.04 0.06 1.05
N GLU A 55 2.69 -0.10 2.20
CA GLU A 55 3.33 -1.35 2.63
C GLU A 55 2.27 -2.46 2.86
N LEU A 56 1.17 -2.13 3.52
CA LEU A 56 0.05 -3.05 3.69
C LEU A 56 -0.56 -3.46 2.35
N ASP A 57 -0.74 -2.50 1.44
CA ASP A 57 -1.24 -2.77 0.08
C ASP A 57 -0.21 -3.53 -0.77
N ALA A 58 1.09 -3.35 -0.52
CA ALA A 58 2.16 -4.12 -1.16
C ALA A 58 2.13 -5.61 -0.75
N ILE A 59 1.72 -5.89 0.49
CA ILE A 59 1.66 -7.24 1.06
C ILE A 59 0.33 -7.96 0.75
N ARG A 60 -0.73 -7.26 0.34
CA ARG A 60 -2.02 -7.91 -0.01
C ARG A 60 -1.97 -8.56 -1.39
N PRO A 61 -2.64 -9.70 -1.64
CA PRO A 61 -2.81 -10.24 -2.99
C PRO A 61 -3.61 -9.27 -3.89
N ASP A 62 -3.49 -9.47 -5.21
CA ASP A 62 -4.19 -8.64 -6.22
C ASP A 62 -5.72 -8.85 -6.23
N LEU A 63 -6.24 -9.89 -5.58
CA LEU A 63 -7.68 -10.14 -5.42
C LEU A 63 -8.06 -10.22 -3.93
N ASP A 64 -9.20 -9.66 -3.58
CA ASP A 64 -9.79 -9.75 -2.25
C ASP A 64 -10.71 -10.97 -2.06
N GLY A 65 -11.17 -11.20 -0.83
CA GLY A 65 -12.02 -12.34 -0.50
C GLY A 65 -13.39 -12.33 -1.21
N GLU A 66 -13.94 -11.15 -1.49
CA GLU A 66 -15.23 -11.02 -2.20
C GLU A 66 -15.07 -11.39 -3.67
N GLN A 67 -14.00 -10.93 -4.30
CA GLN A 67 -13.63 -11.30 -5.67
C GLN A 67 -13.34 -12.81 -5.77
N ILE A 68 -12.62 -13.39 -4.82
CA ILE A 68 -12.38 -14.84 -4.78
C ILE A 68 -13.70 -15.62 -4.73
N MET A 69 -14.62 -15.23 -3.84
CA MET A 69 -15.94 -15.86 -3.74
C MET A 69 -16.74 -15.74 -5.05
N ALA A 70 -16.72 -14.56 -5.67
CA ALA A 70 -17.42 -14.31 -6.93
C ALA A 70 -16.84 -15.10 -8.11
N ILE A 71 -15.50 -15.21 -8.20
CA ILE A 71 -14.79 -15.92 -9.28
C ILE A 71 -14.98 -17.43 -9.15
N LEU A 72 -14.83 -17.97 -7.93
CA LEU A 72 -14.89 -19.41 -7.68
C LEU A 72 -16.32 -19.91 -7.41
N GLY A 73 -17.28 -19.01 -7.16
CA GLY A 73 -18.66 -19.37 -6.82
C GLY A 73 -18.79 -20.08 -5.47
N ILE A 74 -17.87 -19.85 -4.53
CA ILE A 74 -17.81 -20.52 -3.23
C ILE A 74 -18.36 -19.62 -2.10
N PRO A 75 -19.00 -20.19 -1.07
CA PRO A 75 -19.43 -19.44 0.10
C PRO A 75 -18.23 -19.01 0.97
N PRO A 76 -18.40 -18.02 1.86
CA PRO A 76 -17.36 -17.65 2.82
C PRO A 76 -17.00 -18.85 3.69
N GLY A 77 -15.71 -19.20 3.73
CA GLY A 77 -15.25 -20.39 4.43
C GLY A 77 -13.75 -20.62 4.32
N ARG A 78 -13.31 -21.83 4.71
CA ARG A 78 -11.89 -22.21 4.73
C ARG A 78 -11.24 -22.13 3.34
N GLU A 79 -12.00 -22.46 2.31
CA GLU A 79 -11.55 -22.48 0.91
C GLU A 79 -11.17 -21.08 0.41
N VAL A 80 -11.94 -20.04 0.78
CA VAL A 80 -11.61 -18.64 0.48
C VAL A 80 -10.27 -18.25 1.12
N GLY A 81 -10.03 -18.68 2.36
CA GLY A 81 -8.76 -18.44 3.04
C GLY A 81 -7.58 -19.19 2.43
N GLU A 82 -7.81 -20.38 1.86
CA GLU A 82 -6.78 -21.13 1.12
C GLU A 82 -6.44 -20.45 -0.21
N ALA A 83 -7.46 -20.01 -0.96
CA ALA A 83 -7.30 -19.23 -2.19
C ALA A 83 -6.55 -17.91 -1.93
N TYR A 84 -6.88 -17.20 -0.86
CA TYR A 84 -6.19 -15.97 -0.47
C TYR A 84 -4.70 -16.19 -0.18
N ARG A 85 -4.38 -17.26 0.56
CA ARG A 85 -2.98 -17.62 0.85
C ARG A 85 -2.20 -18.02 -0.41
N PHE A 86 -2.85 -18.71 -1.34
CA PHE A 86 -2.27 -19.03 -2.64
C PHE A 86 -1.92 -17.76 -3.42
N LEU A 87 -2.87 -16.83 -3.57
CA LEU A 87 -2.63 -15.57 -4.28
C LEU A 87 -1.57 -14.70 -3.60
N LEU A 88 -1.48 -14.75 -2.27
CA LEU A 88 -0.42 -14.07 -1.52
C LEU A 88 0.95 -14.68 -1.83
N ALA A 89 1.05 -16.02 -1.89
CA ALA A 89 2.28 -16.70 -2.26
C ALA A 89 2.70 -16.37 -3.70
N GLU A 90 1.75 -16.41 -4.64
CA GLU A 90 1.97 -16.03 -6.04
C GLU A 90 2.52 -14.61 -6.17
N ARG A 91 1.95 -13.65 -5.41
CA ARG A 91 2.44 -12.27 -5.40
C ARG A 91 3.86 -12.14 -4.83
N MET A 92 4.21 -12.95 -3.83
CA MET A 92 5.55 -12.93 -3.24
C MET A 92 6.60 -13.53 -4.17
N GLU A 93 6.23 -14.55 -4.96
CA GLU A 93 7.13 -15.23 -5.89
C GLU A 93 7.30 -14.47 -7.21
N HIS A 94 6.19 -14.02 -7.80
CA HIS A 94 6.17 -13.42 -9.13
C HIS A 94 6.04 -11.89 -9.13
N GLY A 95 5.86 -11.26 -7.95
CA GLY A 95 5.54 -9.85 -7.83
C GLY A 95 4.06 -9.55 -8.11
N PRO A 96 3.66 -8.27 -8.25
CA PRO A 96 2.28 -7.91 -8.60
C PRO A 96 1.93 -8.41 -10.00
N LEU A 97 1.00 -9.35 -10.08
CA LEU A 97 0.55 -10.00 -11.32
C LEU A 97 -0.55 -9.18 -12.01
N GLY A 98 -1.28 -8.37 -11.23
CA GLY A 98 -2.46 -7.65 -11.70
C GLY A 98 -3.72 -8.53 -11.65
N GLU A 99 -4.89 -7.89 -11.60
CA GLU A 99 -6.16 -8.57 -11.32
C GLU A 99 -6.48 -9.70 -12.31
N ASP A 100 -6.24 -9.51 -13.61
CA ASP A 100 -6.54 -10.51 -14.64
C ASP A 100 -5.66 -11.76 -14.52
N ALA A 101 -4.34 -11.58 -14.36
CA ALA A 101 -3.42 -12.71 -14.22
C ALA A 101 -3.62 -13.44 -12.88
N ALA A 102 -3.90 -12.70 -11.80
CA ALA A 102 -4.26 -13.29 -10.51
C ALA A 102 -5.55 -14.11 -10.59
N ARG A 103 -6.54 -13.66 -11.37
CA ARG A 103 -7.77 -14.42 -11.63
C ARG A 103 -7.50 -15.72 -12.39
N ASP A 104 -6.70 -15.66 -13.44
CA ASP A 104 -6.37 -16.86 -14.23
C ASP A 104 -5.59 -17.88 -13.38
N ALA A 105 -4.63 -17.42 -12.58
CA ALA A 105 -3.89 -18.25 -11.63
C ALA A 105 -4.83 -18.88 -10.59
N LEU A 106 -5.78 -18.10 -10.05
CA LEU A 106 -6.77 -18.59 -9.08
C LEU A 106 -7.63 -19.71 -9.66
N ILE A 107 -8.13 -19.54 -10.88
CA ILE A 107 -8.96 -20.54 -11.57
C ILE A 107 -8.15 -21.81 -11.86
N ALA A 108 -6.92 -21.66 -12.36
CA ALA A 108 -6.04 -22.79 -12.64
C ALA A 108 -5.72 -23.60 -11.38
N TRP A 109 -5.38 -22.90 -10.28
CA TRP A 109 -5.13 -23.52 -8.99
C TRP A 109 -6.37 -24.23 -8.44
N TRP A 110 -7.55 -23.63 -8.56
CA TRP A 110 -8.81 -24.22 -8.10
C TRP A 110 -9.16 -25.48 -8.89
N ALA A 111 -9.01 -25.46 -10.21
CA ALA A 111 -9.27 -26.60 -11.08
C ALA A 111 -8.32 -27.78 -10.78
N ALA A 112 -7.04 -27.50 -10.50
CA ALA A 112 -6.05 -28.52 -10.17
C ALA A 112 -6.34 -29.27 -8.84
N ARG A 113 -7.10 -28.66 -7.93
CA ARG A 113 -7.49 -29.29 -6.67
C ARG A 113 -8.66 -30.27 -6.78
N GLY A 114 -9.43 -30.18 -7.86
CA GLY A 114 -10.60 -31.03 -8.12
C GLY A 114 -10.28 -32.32 -8.87
N GLN A 115 -9.01 -32.57 -9.22
CA GLN A 115 -8.55 -33.81 -9.86
C GLN A 115 -7.98 -34.80 -8.84
#